data_AF-A0A8J2VEB9-F1
#
_entry.id   AF-A0A8J2VEB9-F1
#
_cell.length_a   1.000
_cell.length_b   1.000
_cell.length_c   1.000
_cell.angle_alpha   90.00
_cell.angle_beta   90.00
_cell.angle_gamma   90.00
#
_symmetry.space_group_name_H-M   'P 1'
#
loop_
_entity.id
_entity.type
_entity.pdbx_description
1 polymer ?
#
loop_
_entity_poly.entity_id
_entity_poly.type
_entity_poly.pdbx_seq_one_letter_code
_entity_poly.pdbx_strand_id
1 'polypeptide(L)'
;MFEPLLSNYPLWTSLTAITLAQLLKVPWNYTITREWDWGWVFNTGGMPSGHSAAVTSLATAIGMAEGFGSPHFAITTILALIVMYDATGVRRQAGMQAKVLNQLAEDFAQLVVELRQMKEKSPRERGVKLKEILGHQPIEVIAGGWFGIGVALLWYWLWF
;
A
#
# COMPACT_ATOMS: atom_id res chain seq x y z
N MET A 1 2.59 18.58 -28.01
CA MET A 1 3.14 18.64 -26.63
C MET A 1 2.84 17.38 -25.82
N PHE A 2 1.67 16.72 -25.96
CA PHE A 2 1.31 15.51 -25.19
C PHE A 2 1.75 14.17 -25.81
N GLU A 3 2.05 14.13 -27.11
CA GLU A 3 2.52 12.94 -27.84
C GLU A 3 3.61 12.11 -27.12
N PRO A 4 4.68 12.71 -26.55
CA PRO A 4 5.72 11.94 -25.85
C PRO A 4 5.24 11.31 -24.53
N LEU A 5 4.21 11.89 -23.91
CA LEU A 5 3.64 11.36 -22.67
C LEU A 5 2.67 10.20 -22.95
N LEU A 6 1.90 10.31 -24.05
CA LEU A 6 0.98 9.27 -24.48
C LEU A 6 1.70 8.03 -25.02
N SER A 7 2.90 8.19 -25.57
CA SER A 7 3.75 7.09 -26.07
C SER A 7 4.66 6.47 -25.01
N ASN A 8 4.65 6.96 -23.76
CA ASN A 8 5.52 6.47 -22.70
C ASN A 8 5.05 5.11 -22.17
N TYR A 9 5.53 4.03 -22.79
CA TYR A 9 5.18 2.66 -22.45
C TYR A 9 5.41 2.31 -20.97
N PRO A 10 6.56 2.58 -20.34
CA PRO A 10 6.76 2.27 -18.92
C PRO A 10 5.80 3.00 -17.98
N LEU A 11 5.48 4.26 -18.28
CA LEU A 11 4.52 5.04 -17.50
C LEU A 11 3.12 4.42 -17.55
N TRP A 12 2.62 4.14 -18.77
CA TRP A 12 1.29 3.55 -18.94
C TRP A 12 1.20 2.14 -18.36
N THR A 13 2.27 1.36 -18.47
CA THR A 13 2.35 0.03 -17.83
C THR A 13 2.15 0.13 -16.32
N SER A 14 2.83 1.07 -15.67
CA SER A 14 2.72 1.27 -14.21
C SER A 14 1.35 1.79 -13.79
N LEU A 15 0.78 2.77 -14.52
CA LEU A 15 -0.56 3.29 -14.24
C LEU A 15 -1.65 2.22 -14.39
N THR A 16 -1.53 1.39 -15.42
CA THR A 16 -2.43 0.24 -15.62
C THR A 16 -2.28 -0.77 -14.50
N ALA A 17 -1.06 -1.11 -14.09
CA ALA A 17 -0.82 -2.03 -12.98
C ALA A 17 -1.41 -1.53 -11.65
N ILE A 18 -1.27 -0.23 -11.35
CA ILE A 18 -1.90 0.41 -10.18
C ILE A 18 -3.42 0.25 -10.26
N THR A 19 -4.00 0.65 -11.39
CA THR A 19 -5.46 0.64 -11.57
C THR A 19 -6.02 -0.78 -11.42
N LEU A 20 -5.41 -1.76 -12.09
CA LEU A 20 -5.83 -3.15 -11.98
C LEU A 20 -5.65 -3.71 -10.56
N ALA A 21 -4.55 -3.37 -9.88
CA ALA A 21 -4.35 -3.80 -8.50
C ALA A 21 -5.43 -3.25 -7.55
N GLN A 22 -5.82 -1.98 -7.69
CA GLN A 22 -6.88 -1.38 -6.88
C GLN A 22 -8.26 -1.97 -7.19
N LEU A 23 -8.55 -2.26 -8.47
CA LEU A 23 -9.80 -2.91 -8.86
C LEU A 23 -9.89 -4.35 -8.33
N LEU A 24 -8.77 -5.09 -8.32
CA LEU A 24 -8.72 -6.46 -7.81
C LEU A 24 -8.92 -6.58 -6.29
N LYS A 25 -8.71 -5.49 -5.53
CA LYS A 25 -8.98 -5.50 -4.09
C LYS A 25 -10.46 -5.69 -3.77
N VAL A 26 -11.36 -5.18 -4.61
CA VAL A 26 -12.81 -5.28 -4.38
C VAL A 26 -13.30 -6.74 -4.39
N PRO A 27 -13.06 -7.55 -5.45
CA PRO A 27 -13.46 -8.97 -5.44
C PRO A 27 -12.65 -9.80 -4.44
N TRP A 28 -11.37 -9.47 -4.21
CA TRP A 28 -10.57 -10.16 -3.19
C TRP A 28 -11.19 -9.97 -1.80
N ASN A 29 -11.47 -8.72 -1.42
CA ASN A 29 -12.07 -8.42 -0.13
C ASN A 29 -13.49 -9.00 0.00
N TYR A 30 -14.29 -8.96 -1.06
CA TYR A 30 -15.60 -9.63 -1.08
C TYR A 30 -15.51 -11.11 -0.72
N THR A 31 -14.45 -11.81 -1.13
CA THR A 31 -14.25 -13.23 -0.80
C THR A 31 -14.03 -13.45 0.70
N ILE A 32 -13.50 -12.43 1.41
CA ILE A 32 -13.21 -12.46 2.85
C ILE A 32 -14.40 -11.95 3.67
N THR A 33 -14.93 -10.76 3.34
CA THR A 33 -15.99 -10.10 4.12
C THR A 33 -17.40 -10.51 3.70
N ARG A 34 -17.56 -11.08 2.50
CA ARG A 34 -18.86 -11.34 1.83
C ARG A 34 -19.72 -10.10 1.62
N GLU A 35 -19.12 -8.92 1.71
CA GLU A 35 -19.78 -7.64 1.51
C GLU A 35 -19.14 -6.90 0.34
N TRP A 36 -19.98 -6.35 -0.54
CA TRP A 36 -19.51 -5.61 -1.70
C TRP A 36 -19.28 -4.15 -1.32
N ASP A 37 -18.04 -3.83 -0.94
CA ASP A 37 -17.64 -2.49 -0.51
C ASP A 37 -16.63 -1.87 -1.49
N TRP A 38 -17.09 -0.88 -2.26
CA TRP A 38 -16.27 -0.10 -3.19
C TRP A 38 -15.24 0.80 -2.50
N GLY A 39 -15.39 1.05 -1.19
CA GLY A 39 -14.41 1.80 -0.40
C GLY A 39 -13.01 1.15 -0.41
N TRP A 40 -12.93 -0.16 -0.68
CA TRP A 40 -11.66 -0.88 -0.78
C TRP A 40 -10.73 -0.42 -1.91
N VAL A 41 -11.26 0.24 -2.94
CA VAL A 41 -10.44 0.83 -4.02
C VAL A 41 -9.55 1.95 -3.48
N PHE A 42 -10.01 2.68 -2.46
CA PHE A 42 -9.28 3.79 -1.83
C PHE A 42 -8.49 3.36 -0.60
N ASN A 43 -8.60 2.09 -0.18
CA ASN A 43 -7.86 1.57 0.96
C ASN A 43 -6.38 1.35 0.63
N THR A 44 -5.54 1.72 1.58
CA THR A 44 -4.09 1.61 1.45
C THR A 44 -3.55 0.20 1.72
N GLY A 45 -4.35 -0.70 2.31
CA GLY A 45 -4.02 -2.11 2.56
C GLY A 45 -4.70 -3.08 1.58
N GLY A 46 -4.50 -4.39 1.79
CA GLY A 46 -5.13 -5.47 1.03
C GLY A 46 -4.26 -6.06 -0.10
N MET A 47 -4.68 -7.21 -0.62
CA MET A 47 -4.01 -7.95 -1.70
C MET A 47 -4.71 -7.72 -3.05
N PRO A 48 -3.97 -7.52 -4.15
CA PRO A 48 -2.52 -7.32 -4.25
C PRO A 48 -2.09 -5.87 -3.87
N SER A 49 -0.84 -5.71 -3.43
CA SER A 49 -0.31 -4.37 -3.12
C SER A 49 -0.11 -3.53 -4.38
N GLY A 50 -0.85 -2.43 -4.51
CA GLY A 50 -0.76 -1.50 -5.64
C GLY A 50 0.59 -0.77 -5.74
N HIS A 51 1.21 -0.40 -4.61
CA HIS A 51 2.56 0.21 -4.61
C HIS A 51 3.59 -0.76 -5.18
N SER A 52 3.50 -2.03 -4.77
CA SER A 52 4.41 -3.08 -5.23
C SER A 52 4.20 -3.37 -6.70
N ALA A 53 2.94 -3.49 -7.14
CA ALA A 53 2.59 -3.65 -8.54
C ALA A 53 3.08 -2.48 -9.42
N ALA A 54 3.00 -1.25 -8.93
CA ALA A 54 3.45 -0.06 -9.64
C ALA A 54 4.95 -0.09 -9.94
N VAL A 55 5.77 -0.36 -8.92
CA VAL A 55 7.22 -0.27 -9.04
C VAL A 55 7.83 -1.48 -9.75
N THR A 56 7.27 -2.68 -9.56
CA THR A 56 7.77 -3.87 -10.28
C THR A 56 7.34 -3.86 -11.74
N SER A 57 6.14 -3.39 -12.07
CA SER A 57 5.72 -3.23 -13.46
C SER A 57 6.54 -2.16 -14.19
N LEU A 58 6.86 -1.05 -13.52
CA LEU A 58 7.74 -0.01 -14.07
C LEU A 58 9.15 -0.53 -14.36
N ALA A 59 9.79 -1.17 -13.38
CA ALA A 59 11.13 -1.73 -13.56
C ALA A 59 11.15 -2.80 -14.66
N THR A 60 10.14 -3.66 -14.71
CA THR A 60 10.00 -4.68 -15.77
C THR A 60 9.82 -4.03 -17.14
N ALA A 61 8.93 -3.04 -17.25
CA ALA A 61 8.68 -2.33 -18.50
C ALA A 61 9.93 -1.62 -19.04
N ILE A 62 10.71 -0.96 -18.18
CA ILE A 62 12.00 -0.35 -18.56
C ILE A 62 13.00 -1.43 -18.98
N GLY A 63 13.07 -2.54 -18.25
CA GLY A 63 13.92 -3.68 -18.61
C GLY A 63 13.59 -4.25 -20.00
N MET A 64 12.31 -4.28 -20.36
CA MET A 64 11.84 -4.73 -21.68
C MET A 64 12.06 -3.68 -22.78
N ALA A 65 11.83 -2.39 -22.50
CA ALA A 65 11.91 -1.33 -23.50
C ALA A 65 13.36 -0.86 -23.78
N GLU A 66 14.19 -0.79 -22.75
CA GLU A 66 15.55 -0.23 -22.82
C GLU A 66 16.65 -1.27 -22.51
N GLY A 67 16.26 -2.47 -22.10
CA GLY A 67 17.17 -3.55 -21.73
C GLY A 67 17.50 -3.57 -20.23
N PHE A 68 17.65 -4.79 -19.70
CA PHE A 68 17.99 -5.05 -18.29
C PHE A 68 19.40 -4.59 -17.89
N GLY A 69 20.28 -4.28 -18.84
CA GLY A 69 21.60 -3.70 -18.59
C GLY A 69 21.61 -2.17 -18.50
N SER A 70 20.47 -1.51 -18.73
CA SER A 70 20.38 -0.04 -18.76
C SER A 70 20.53 0.59 -17.37
N PRO A 71 21.11 1.80 -17.26
CA PRO A 71 21.11 2.56 -16.01
C PRO A 71 19.70 2.82 -15.46
N HIS A 72 18.71 3.02 -16.34
CA HIS A 72 17.32 3.24 -15.94
C HIS A 72 16.70 2.00 -15.26
N PHE A 73 17.00 0.80 -15.76
CA PHE A 73 16.57 -0.43 -15.11
C PHE A 73 17.18 -0.58 -13.71
N ALA A 74 18.48 -0.27 -13.55
CA ALA A 74 19.13 -0.32 -12.24
C ALA A 74 18.49 0.66 -11.24
N ILE A 75 18.24 1.90 -11.65
CA ILE A 75 17.60 2.93 -10.81
C ILE A 75 16.21 2.48 -10.37
N THR A 76 15.38 2.03 -11.32
CA THR A 76 13.99 1.65 -11.03
C THR A 76 13.88 0.36 -10.25
N THR A 77 14.82 -0.58 -10.41
CA THR A 77 14.89 -1.79 -9.59
C THR A 77 15.23 -1.48 -8.14
N ILE A 78 16.24 -0.63 -7.88
CA ILE A 78 16.58 -0.22 -6.51
C ILE A 78 15.41 0.55 -5.89
N LEU A 79 14.77 1.45 -6.64
CA LEU A 79 13.58 2.15 -6.18
C LEU A 79 12.44 1.17 -5.83
N ALA A 80 12.22 0.14 -6.66
CA ALA A 80 11.22 -0.88 -6.40
C ALA A 80 11.48 -1.62 -5.09
N LEU A 81 12.72 -2.03 -4.84
CA LEU A 81 13.10 -2.69 -3.59
C LEU A 81 12.87 -1.79 -2.37
N ILE A 82 13.24 -0.51 -2.45
CA ILE A 82 13.01 0.45 -1.36
C ILE A 82 11.52 0.61 -1.06
N VAL A 83 10.70 0.79 -2.11
CA VAL A 83 9.25 0.97 -1.95
C VAL A 83 8.59 -0.30 -1.39
N MET A 84 8.99 -1.47 -1.86
CA MET A 84 8.49 -2.75 -1.33
C MET A 84 8.91 -2.96 0.13
N TYR A 85 10.12 -2.56 0.50
CA TYR A 85 10.59 -2.61 1.88
C TYR A 85 9.82 -1.65 2.79
N ASP A 86 9.60 -0.40 2.37
CA ASP A 86 8.80 0.58 3.13
C ASP A 86 7.34 0.13 3.31
N ALA A 87 6.77 -0.44 2.24
CA ALA A 87 5.40 -0.95 2.25
C ALA A 87 5.20 -2.10 3.25
N THR A 88 6.21 -2.96 3.46
CA THR A 88 6.14 -4.09 4.40
C THR A 88 6.56 -3.75 5.82
N GLY A 89 7.66 -3.00 5.96
CA GLY A 89 8.38 -2.86 7.23
C GLY A 89 7.90 -1.66 8.04
N VAL A 90 8.24 -0.46 7.58
CA VAL A 90 8.15 0.78 8.37
C VAL A 90 6.70 1.12 8.70
N ARG A 91 5.81 1.07 7.72
CA ARG A 91 4.38 1.42 7.93
C ARG A 91 3.67 0.46 8.88
N ARG A 92 4.00 -0.83 8.82
CA ARG A 92 3.42 -1.84 9.70
C ARG A 92 3.85 -1.62 11.15
N GLN A 93 5.14 -1.35 11.38
CA GLN A 93 5.67 -1.08 12.72
C GLN A 93 5.05 0.19 13.34
N ALA A 94 4.92 1.27 12.55
CA ALA A 94 4.24 2.49 13.00
C ALA A 94 2.77 2.25 13.38
N GLY A 95 2.06 1.41 12.61
CA GLY A 95 0.69 1.00 12.94
C GLY A 95 0.58 0.21 14.24
N MET A 96 1.49 -0.74 14.46
CA MET A 96 1.54 -1.50 15.71
C MET A 96 1.86 -0.60 16.92
N GLN A 97 2.79 0.35 16.76
CA GLN A 97 3.08 1.35 17.80
C GLN A 97 1.87 2.22 18.11
N ALA A 98 1.14 2.70 17.09
CA ALA A 98 -0.07 3.50 17.28
C ALA A 98 -1.15 2.73 18.04
N LYS A 99 -1.33 1.44 17.74
CA LYS A 99 -2.27 0.57 18.45
C LYS A 99 -1.90 0.39 19.93
N VAL A 100 -0.63 0.11 20.22
CA VAL A 100 -0.14 -0.01 21.61
C VAL A 100 -0.32 1.31 22.36
N LEU A 101 -0.04 2.45 21.72
CA LEU A 101 -0.20 3.76 22.36
C LEU A 101 -1.68 4.09 22.63
N ASN A 102 -2.57 3.78 21.70
CA ASN A 102 -4.02 3.94 21.88
C ASN A 102 -4.51 3.10 23.08
N GLN A 103 -4.04 1.85 23.20
CA GLN A 103 -4.37 0.97 24.33
C GLN A 103 -3.86 1.54 25.65
N LEU A 104 -2.60 1.95 25.71
CA LEU A 104 -2.01 2.57 26.92
C LEU A 104 -2.77 3.84 27.34
N ALA A 105 -3.19 4.67 26.39
CA ALA A 105 -3.97 5.88 26.66
C ALA A 105 -5.36 5.53 27.23
N GLU A 106 -6.00 4.49 26.71
CA GLU A 106 -7.32 4.03 27.16
C GLU A 106 -7.25 3.38 28.55
N ASP A 107 -6.24 2.56 28.81
CA ASP A 107 -5.96 1.93 30.11
C ASP A 107 -5.64 3.00 31.16
N PHE A 108 -4.76 3.97 30.83
CA PHE A 108 -4.44 5.07 31.74
C PHE A 108 -5.66 5.94 32.05
N ALA A 109 -6.50 6.22 31.05
CA ALA A 109 -7.74 6.96 31.26
C ALA A 109 -8.71 6.21 32.19
N GLN A 110 -8.80 4.88 32.11
CA GLN A 110 -9.58 4.07 33.03
C GLN A 110 -8.99 4.11 34.45
N LEU A 111 -7.68 3.94 34.59
CA LEU A 111 -6.98 3.94 35.87
C LEU A 111 -7.09 5.31 36.59
N VAL A 112 -6.98 6.41 35.84
CA VAL A 112 -7.23 7.76 36.38
C VAL A 112 -8.68 7.95 36.79
N VAL A 113 -9.65 7.38 36.06
CA VAL A 113 -11.07 7.43 36.45
C VAL A 113 -11.30 6.63 37.73
N GLU A 114 -10.74 5.44 37.87
CA GLU A 114 -10.83 4.65 39.11
C GLU A 114 -10.20 5.39 40.30
N LEU A 115 -9.03 6.01 40.11
CA LEU A 115 -8.39 6.84 41.14
C LEU A 115 -9.18 8.13 41.44
N ARG A 116 -9.78 8.76 40.43
CA ARG A 116 -10.59 9.99 40.54
C ARG A 116 -12.05 9.75 40.90
N GLN A 117 -12.52 8.52 41.01
CA GLN A 117 -13.78 8.24 41.72
C GLN A 117 -13.70 8.72 43.20
N MET A 118 -12.51 9.11 43.70
CA MET A 118 -12.33 9.86 44.94
C MET A 118 -12.46 11.41 44.84
N LYS A 119 -12.42 12.05 43.66
CA LYS A 119 -12.53 13.53 43.53
C LYS A 119 -13.23 13.96 42.23
N GLU A 120 -14.30 14.73 42.43
CA GLU A 120 -15.27 15.31 41.49
C GLU A 120 -14.91 15.51 40.01
N LYS A 121 -15.99 15.39 39.21
CA LYS A 121 -16.08 15.43 37.75
C LYS A 121 -15.46 16.70 37.14
N SER A 122 -14.35 16.54 36.39
CA SER A 122 -13.89 17.53 35.40
C SER A 122 -14.12 17.03 33.96
N PRO A 123 -14.35 17.91 32.97
CA PRO A 123 -14.68 17.51 31.60
C PRO A 123 -13.55 16.72 30.95
N ARG A 124 -13.88 15.59 30.30
CA ARG A 124 -12.95 14.74 29.57
C ARG A 124 -12.44 15.46 28.32
N GLU A 125 -11.14 15.73 28.25
CA GLU A 125 -10.44 15.82 26.96
C GLU A 125 -10.23 14.40 26.46
N ARG A 126 -11.09 13.94 25.54
CA ARG A 126 -10.83 12.69 24.80
C ARG A 126 -9.61 12.96 23.91
N GLY A 127 -8.45 12.47 24.32
CA GLY A 127 -7.23 12.54 23.52
C GLY A 127 -7.48 12.00 22.10
N VAL A 128 -6.85 12.64 21.11
CA VAL A 128 -6.98 12.25 19.70
C VAL A 128 -6.45 10.83 19.53
N LYS A 129 -7.31 9.86 19.17
CA LYS A 129 -6.88 8.50 18.85
C LYS A 129 -5.97 8.54 17.62
N LEU A 130 -4.81 7.89 17.70
CA LEU A 130 -3.92 7.78 16.55
C LEU A 130 -4.54 6.83 15.52
N LYS A 131 -4.36 7.14 14.24
CA LYS A 131 -4.83 6.30 13.15
C LYS A 131 -3.99 5.01 13.10
N GLU A 132 -4.63 3.87 13.37
CA GLU A 132 -4.01 2.55 13.30
C GLU A 132 -3.88 2.12 11.84
N ILE A 133 -2.84 2.60 11.16
CA ILE A 133 -2.55 2.21 9.78
C ILE A 133 -1.96 0.81 9.80
N LEU A 134 -2.75 -0.22 9.49
CA LEU A 134 -2.20 -1.52 9.11
C LEU A 134 -1.47 -1.34 7.78
N GLY A 135 -0.14 -1.25 7.82
CA GLY A 135 0.68 -1.40 6.61
C GLY A 135 0.40 -2.75 5.91
N HIS A 136 0.95 -2.92 4.70
CA HIS A 136 0.75 -4.17 3.97
C HIS A 136 1.40 -5.36 4.66
N GLN A 137 0.78 -6.53 4.54
CA GLN A 137 1.45 -7.77 4.93
C GLN A 137 2.57 -8.11 3.93
N PRO A 138 3.68 -8.75 4.35
CA PRO A 138 4.75 -9.15 3.43
C PRO A 138 4.26 -9.96 2.23
N ILE A 139 3.27 -10.83 2.43
CA ILE A 139 2.67 -11.62 1.36
C ILE A 139 1.93 -10.75 0.33
N GLU A 140 1.27 -9.67 0.76
CA GLU A 140 0.56 -8.74 -0.13
C GLU A 140 1.53 -7.97 -1.04
N VAL A 141 2.71 -7.64 -0.51
CA VAL A 141 3.79 -6.98 -1.26
C VAL A 141 4.42 -7.92 -2.27
N ILE A 142 4.73 -9.16 -1.88
CA ILE A 142 5.25 -10.17 -2.81
C ILE A 142 4.24 -10.47 -3.92
N ALA A 143 2.97 -10.66 -3.57
CA ALA A 143 1.90 -10.89 -4.53
C ALA A 143 1.70 -9.69 -5.46
N GLY A 144 1.74 -8.47 -4.92
CA GLY A 144 1.71 -7.24 -5.72
C GLY A 144 2.90 -7.14 -6.66
N GLY A 145 4.10 -7.52 -6.21
CA GLY A 145 5.30 -7.55 -7.02
C GLY A 145 5.17 -8.47 -8.23
N TRP A 146 4.76 -9.72 -8.00
CA TRP A 146 4.48 -10.69 -9.08
C TRP A 146 3.36 -10.24 -10.01
N PHE A 147 2.29 -9.67 -9.44
CA PHE A 147 1.20 -9.11 -10.21
C PHE A 147 1.68 -8.00 -11.14
N GLY A 148 2.51 -7.07 -10.66
CA GLY A 148 3.09 -6.01 -11.49
C GLY A 148 3.97 -6.53 -12.63
N ILE A 149 4.81 -7.53 -12.37
CA ILE A 149 5.61 -8.20 -13.42
C ILE A 149 4.68 -8.83 -14.47
N GLY A 150 3.64 -9.55 -14.04
CA GLY A 150 2.65 -10.15 -14.94
C GLY A 150 1.93 -9.11 -15.80
N VAL A 151 1.48 -8.00 -15.20
CA VAL A 151 0.85 -6.90 -15.94
C VAL A 151 1.81 -6.30 -16.96
N ALA A 152 3.08 -6.10 -16.63
CA ALA A 152 4.06 -5.55 -17.57
C ALA A 152 4.30 -6.46 -18.76
N LEU A 153 4.43 -7.77 -18.53
CA LEU A 153 4.59 -8.76 -19.61
C LEU A 153 3.38 -8.80 -20.54
N LEU A 154 2.16 -8.74 -19.98
CA LEU A 154 0.93 -8.70 -20.77
C LEU A 154 0.81 -7.38 -21.54
N TRP A 155 1.11 -6.25 -20.90
CA TRP A 155 1.02 -4.93 -21.51
C TRP A 155 2.07 -4.74 -22.62
N TYR A 156 3.25 -5.35 -22.49
CA TYR A 156 4.26 -5.37 -23.54
C TYR A 156 3.70 -5.94 -24.85
N TRP A 157 3.06 -7.10 -24.77
CA TRP A 157 2.43 -7.77 -25.92
C TRP A 157 1.26 -7.01 -26.54
N LEU A 158 0.61 -6.15 -25.78
CA LEU A 158 -0.49 -5.32 -26.28
C LEU A 158 0.01 -4.02 -26.92
N TRP A 159 1.20 -3.57 -26.54
CA TRP A 159 1.76 -2.29 -26.97
C TRP A 159 2.64 -2.41 -28.22
N PHE A 160 3.34 -3.53 -28.37
CA PHE A 160 4.24 -3.86 -29.50
C PHE A 160 3.67 -4.99 -30.33
#